data_AF-A0A434BRW0-F1
#
_entry.id   AF-A0A434BRW0-F1
#
_cell.length_a   1.000
_cell.length_b   1.000
_cell.length_c   1.000
_cell.angle_alpha   90.00
_cell.angle_beta   90.00
_cell.angle_gamma   90.00
#
_symmetry.space_group_name_H-M   'P 1'
#
loop_
_entity.id
_entity.type
_entity.pdbx_description
1 polymer ?
#
loop_
_entity_poly.entity_id
_entity_poly.type
_entity_poly.pdbx_seq_one_letter_code
_entity_poly.pdbx_strand_id
1 'polypeptide(L)'
;MSVAGEQDQRGGINFARLLMSFGPLLFLVALIIVFTVLKPSFMDPINLFNITRQISITGLIALGMTFVILTAGIDLSVGSLLAFCGMVAAVVAKGGS
;
A
#
# COMPACT_ATOMS: atom_id res chain seq x y z
N MET A 1 24.24 -30.51 -36.90
CA MET A 1 25.02 -31.20 -35.84
C MET A 1 24.89 -30.37 -34.58
N SER A 2 24.37 -30.94 -33.48
CA SER A 2 24.38 -30.36 -32.10
C SER A 2 23.66 -29.01 -31.87
N VAL A 3 22.80 -28.77 -30.86
CA VAL A 3 22.13 -29.55 -29.77
C VAL A 3 20.83 -28.74 -29.50
N ALA A 4 19.59 -29.26 -29.56
CA ALA A 4 18.97 -30.24 -28.66
C ALA A 4 18.96 -29.82 -27.17
N GLY A 5 18.44 -28.62 -26.87
CA GLY A 5 18.35 -28.07 -25.52
C GLY A 5 16.92 -28.00 -24.97
N GLU A 6 16.28 -29.16 -24.74
CA GLU A 6 15.07 -29.22 -23.91
C GLU A 6 15.40 -28.73 -22.49
N GLN A 7 14.65 -27.73 -22.03
CA GLN A 7 14.41 -27.43 -20.61
C GLN A 7 12.90 -27.24 -20.49
N ASP A 8 12.16 -28.31 -20.75
CA ASP A 8 11.64 -29.19 -19.69
C ASP A 8 10.66 -28.43 -18.79
N GLN A 9 9.41 -28.52 -19.22
CA GLN A 9 8.21 -27.98 -18.62
C GLN A 9 7.86 -28.73 -17.32
N ARG A 10 8.76 -28.75 -16.32
CA ARG A 10 8.50 -29.35 -15.02
C ARG A 10 7.49 -28.52 -14.25
N GLY A 11 6.22 -28.88 -14.40
CA GLY A 11 5.07 -28.41 -13.62
C GLY A 11 5.09 -28.83 -12.15
N GLY A 12 6.25 -28.70 -11.49
CA GLY A 12 6.33 -28.72 -10.03
C GLY A 12 5.87 -27.38 -9.48
N ILE A 13 5.07 -27.40 -8.40
CA ILE A 13 4.77 -26.18 -7.65
C ILE A 13 6.12 -25.61 -7.20
N ASN A 14 6.47 -24.45 -7.74
CA ASN A 14 7.72 -23.77 -7.41
C ASN A 14 7.59 -23.26 -5.98
N PHE A 15 7.88 -24.10 -4.99
CA PHE A 15 7.65 -23.81 -3.56
C PHE A 15 8.37 -22.52 -3.14
N ALA A 16 9.54 -22.24 -3.72
CA ALA A 16 10.22 -20.95 -3.58
C ALA A 16 9.40 -19.76 -4.11
N ARG A 17 8.78 -19.85 -5.30
CA ARG A 17 7.88 -18.78 -5.83
C ARG A 17 6.61 -18.65 -4.98
N LEU A 18 6.06 -19.76 -4.48
CA LEU A 18 4.89 -19.76 -3.60
C LEU A 18 5.24 -19.05 -2.28
N LEU A 19 6.36 -19.41 -1.66
CA LEU A 19 6.87 -18.82 -0.42
C LEU A 19 7.20 -17.33 -0.59
N MET A 20 7.77 -16.93 -1.74
CA MET A 20 7.98 -15.51 -2.09
C MET A 20 6.65 -14.76 -2.28
N SER A 21 5.65 -15.39 -2.91
CA SER A 21 4.33 -14.76 -3.10
C SER A 21 3.55 -14.59 -1.79
N PHE A 22 3.77 -15.46 -0.80
CA PHE A 22 3.29 -15.28 0.57
C PHE A 22 4.30 -14.57 1.48
N GLY A 23 5.41 -14.06 0.94
CA GLY A 23 6.51 -13.46 1.69
C GLY A 23 6.08 -12.39 2.70
N PRO A 24 5.21 -11.42 2.36
CA PRO A 24 4.72 -10.42 3.31
C PRO A 24 3.92 -11.02 4.47
N LEU A 25 3.14 -12.07 4.21
CA LEU A 25 2.30 -12.76 5.20
C LEU A 25 3.18 -13.62 6.14
N LEU A 26 4.16 -14.31 5.58
CA LEU A 26 5.13 -15.09 6.33
C LEU A 26 6.05 -14.20 7.19
N PHE A 27 6.44 -13.04 6.67
CA PHE A 27 7.14 -11.99 7.42
C PHE A 27 6.29 -11.44 8.56
N LEU A 28 5.00 -11.16 8.34
CA LEU A 28 4.08 -10.72 9.38
C LEU A 28 3.97 -11.74 10.53
N VAL A 29 3.82 -13.04 10.21
CA VAL A 29 3.78 -14.11 11.21
C VAL A 29 5.09 -14.19 12.00
N ALA A 30 6.24 -14.13 11.33
CA ALA A 30 7.54 -14.10 12.00
C ALA A 30 7.67 -12.88 12.93
N LEU A 31 7.21 -11.70 12.49
CA LEU A 31 7.22 -10.46 13.26
C LEU A 31 6.36 -10.57 14.54
N ILE A 32 5.17 -11.17 14.43
CA ILE A 32 4.27 -11.43 15.57
C ILE A 32 4.95 -12.35 16.60
N ILE A 33 5.60 -13.43 16.15
CA ILE A 33 6.31 -14.37 17.03
C ILE A 33 7.47 -13.64 17.74
N VAL A 34 8.29 -12.90 17.00
CA VAL A 34 9.44 -12.16 17.55
C VAL A 34 8.99 -11.12 18.58
N PHE A 35 7.96 -10.30 18.29
CA PHE A 35 7.47 -9.32 19.26
C PHE A 35 6.80 -9.95 20.48
N THR A 36 6.10 -11.08 20.31
CA THR A 36 5.53 -11.84 21.44
C THR A 36 6.61 -12.34 22.40
N VAL A 37 7.75 -12.82 21.88
CA VAL A 37 8.88 -13.27 22.70
C VAL A 37 9.63 -12.11 23.34
N LEU A 38 9.89 -11.01 22.60
CA LEU A 38 10.64 -9.85 23.10
C LEU A 38 9.83 -8.97 24.07
N LYS A 39 8.50 -8.98 23.97
CA LYS A 39 7.58 -8.19 24.79
C LYS A 39 6.33 -9.05 25.09
N PRO A 40 6.24 -9.72 26.26
CA PRO A 40 5.04 -10.48 26.64
C PRO A 40 3.75 -9.64 26.60
N SER A 41 3.84 -8.36 26.98
CA SER A 41 2.74 -7.39 26.90
C SER A 41 2.30 -7.04 25.47
N PHE A 42 3.01 -7.52 24.43
CA PHE A 42 2.57 -7.41 23.04
C PHE A 42 1.20 -8.07 22.82
N MET A 43 0.97 -9.22 23.46
CA MET A 43 -0.27 -10.01 23.38
C MET A 43 -1.42 -9.44 24.23
N ASP A 44 -1.19 -8.40 25.05
CA ASP A 44 -2.27 -7.81 25.84
C ASP A 44 -3.37 -7.27 24.91
N PRO A 45 -4.66 -7.60 25.14
CA PRO A 45 -5.74 -7.18 24.24
C PRO A 45 -5.77 -5.66 24.00
N ILE A 46 -5.51 -4.87 25.05
CA ILE A 46 -5.44 -3.40 24.99
C ILE A 46 -4.31 -2.95 24.04
N ASN A 47 -3.14 -3.57 24.12
CA ASN A 47 -2.01 -3.25 23.26
C ASN A 47 -2.31 -3.64 21.79
N LEU A 48 -2.88 -4.83 21.57
CA LEU A 48 -3.30 -5.28 20.24
C LEU A 48 -4.36 -4.36 19.61
N PHE A 49 -5.36 -3.92 20.37
CA PHE A 49 -6.35 -2.94 19.92
C PHE A 49 -5.74 -1.56 19.63
N ASN A 50 -4.75 -1.12 20.41
CA ASN A 50 -4.05 0.14 20.17
C ASN A 50 -3.21 0.09 18.88
N ILE A 51 -2.43 -0.96 18.69
CA ILE A 51 -1.63 -1.19 17.47
C ILE A 51 -2.56 -1.28 16.25
N THR A 52 -3.61 -2.10 16.32
CA THR A 52 -4.55 -2.28 15.20
C THR A 52 -5.22 -0.96 14.84
N ARG A 53 -5.69 -0.18 15.84
CA ARG A 53 -6.31 1.13 15.61
C ARG A 53 -5.35 2.14 14.96
N GLN A 54 -4.08 2.16 15.40
CA GLN A 54 -3.05 3.01 14.79
C GLN A 54 -2.79 2.62 13.33
N ILE A 55 -2.65 1.32 13.05
CA ILE A 55 -2.46 0.80 11.69
C ILE A 55 -3.69 1.08 10.81
N SER A 56 -4.92 0.94 11.32
CA SER A 56 -6.14 1.26 10.58
C SER A 56 -6.22 2.73 10.17
N ILE A 57 -5.85 3.66 11.05
CA ILE A 57 -5.81 5.10 10.72
C ILE A 57 -4.79 5.36 9.61
N THR A 58 -3.56 4.87 9.77
CA THR A 58 -2.50 5.03 8.77
C THR A 58 -2.86 4.35 7.44
N GLY A 59 -3.48 3.18 7.49
CA GLY A 59 -3.95 2.43 6.32
C GLY A 59 -5.06 3.16 5.56
N LEU A 60 -6.03 3.76 6.27
CA LEU A 60 -7.09 4.55 5.63
C LEU A 60 -6.54 5.81 4.94
N ILE A 61 -5.57 6.48 5.57
CA ILE A 61 -4.84 7.61 4.96
C ILE A 61 -4.03 7.14 3.73
N ALA A 62 -3.34 5.99 3.82
CA ALA A 62 -2.58 5.41 2.71
C ALA A 62 -3.47 4.96 1.54
N LEU A 63 -4.67 4.44 1.81
CA LEU A 63 -5.69 4.18 0.79
C LEU A 63 -6.13 5.49 0.11
N GLY A 64 -6.39 6.54 0.87
CA GLY A 64 -6.66 7.88 0.33
C GLY A 64 -5.54 8.39 -0.59
N MET A 65 -4.29 8.26 -0.17
CA MET A 65 -3.12 8.60 -1.01
C MET A 65 -3.01 7.71 -2.25
N THR A 66 -3.40 6.43 -2.15
CA THR A 66 -3.43 5.51 -3.30
C THR A 66 -4.48 5.96 -4.32
N PHE A 67 -5.67 6.38 -3.90
CA PHE A 67 -6.66 6.97 -4.81
C PHE A 67 -6.15 8.27 -5.46
N VAL A 68 -5.47 9.14 -4.71
CA VAL A 68 -4.83 10.35 -5.26
C VAL A 68 -3.80 10.00 -6.34
N ILE A 69 -2.94 9.00 -6.10
CA ILE A 69 -1.92 8.55 -7.05
C ILE A 69 -2.56 7.91 -8.30
N LEU A 70 -3.55 7.03 -8.13
CA LEU A 70 -4.24 6.37 -9.25
C LEU A 70 -5.03 7.36 -10.11
N THR A 71 -5.56 8.44 -9.52
CA THR A 71 -6.28 9.50 -10.25
C THR A 71 -5.36 10.33 -11.14
N ALA A 72 -4.04 10.27 -10.97
CA ALA A 72 -3.07 10.91 -11.88
C ALA A 72 -2.90 10.18 -13.24
N GLY A 73 -3.60 9.06 -13.45
CA GLY A 73 -3.43 8.19 -14.62
C GLY A 73 -4.38 8.40 -15.80
N ILE A 74 -5.44 9.23 -15.67
CA ILE A 74 -6.37 9.56 -16.76
C ILE A 74 -6.63 11.08 -16.81
N ASP A 75 -5.53 11.83 -16.62
CA ASP A 75 -5.40 13.31 -16.59
C ASP A 75 -5.84 14.04 -15.29
N LEU A 76 -6.87 14.88 -15.35
CA LEU A 76 -6.72 16.29 -14.97
C LEU A 76 -6.77 16.66 -13.46
N SER A 77 -7.27 15.78 -12.59
CA SER A 77 -8.12 16.15 -11.43
C SER A 77 -7.60 17.23 -10.45
N VAL A 78 -6.39 17.11 -9.90
CA VAL A 78 -5.92 18.02 -8.82
C VAL A 78 -5.28 19.32 -9.33
N GLY A 79 -4.67 19.30 -10.53
CA GLY A 79 -4.02 20.48 -11.10
C GLY A 79 -5.03 21.52 -11.62
N SER A 80 -6.09 21.05 -12.29
CA SER A 80 -7.16 21.95 -12.75
C SER A 80 -8.07 22.44 -11.62
N LEU A 81 -8.32 21.61 -10.59
CA LEU A 81 -9.07 22.04 -9.42
C LEU A 81 -8.35 23.21 -8.71
N LEU A 82 -7.03 23.13 -8.55
CA LEU A 82 -6.23 24.21 -8.00
C LEU A 82 -6.29 25.48 -8.86
N ALA A 83 -6.15 25.34 -10.19
CA ALA A 83 -6.23 26.47 -11.13
C ALA A 83 -7.63 27.11 -11.17
N PHE A 84 -8.70 26.30 -11.13
CA PHE A 84 -10.10 26.75 -11.12
C PHE A 84 -10.43 27.51 -9.83
N CYS A 85 -10.05 26.98 -8.67
CA CYS A 85 -10.20 27.67 -7.38
C CYS A 85 -9.47 29.02 -7.37
N GLY A 86 -8.26 29.09 -7.94
CA GLY A 86 -7.50 30.34 -8.09
C GLY A 86 -8.19 31.37 -8.99
N MET A 87 -8.70 30.94 -10.15
CA MET A 87 -9.45 31.79 -11.10
C MET A 87 -10.73 32.36 -10.49
N VAL A 88 -11.54 31.53 -9.83
CA VAL A 88 -12.80 32.00 -9.20
C VAL A 88 -12.51 33.01 -8.09
N ALA A 89 -11.51 32.76 -7.24
CA ALA A 89 -11.07 33.70 -6.22
C ALA A 89 -10.62 35.05 -6.82
N ALA A 90 -9.86 35.03 -7.92
CA ALA A 90 -9.39 36.23 -8.59
C ALA A 90 -10.52 37.04 -9.26
N VAL A 91 -11.51 36.38 -9.87
CA VAL A 91 -12.68 37.04 -10.47
C VAL A 91 -13.56 37.69 -9.40
N VAL A 92 -13.83 37.00 -8.30
CA VAL A 92 -14.59 37.56 -7.18
C VAL A 92 -13.86 38.76 -6.55
N ALA A 93 -12.54 38.65 -6.38
CA ALA A 93 -11.71 39.76 -5.87
C ALA A 93 -11.68 40.97 -6.81
N LYS A 94 -11.75 40.76 -8.14
CA LYS A 94 -11.76 41.85 -9.13
C LYS A 94 -13.14 42.45 -9.39
N GLY A 95 -14.20 41.66 -9.25
CA GLY A 95 -15.60 42.10 -9.41
C GLY A 95 -16.18 42.81 -8.17
N GLY A 96 -15.45 42.84 -7.06
CA GLY A 96 -15.77 43.62 -5.87
C GLY A 96 -15.28 45.07 -5.93
N SER A 97 -15.36 45.71 -7.11
CA SER A 97 -15.04 47.13 -7.37
C SER A 97 -16.21 47.80 -8.07
#